data_AF-A0A7S1VLM7-F1
#
_entry.id   AF-A0A7S1VLM7-F1
#
_cell.length_a   1.000
_cell.length_b   1.000
_cell.length_c   1.000
_cell.angle_alpha   90.00
_cell.angle_beta   90.00
_cell.angle_gamma   90.00
#
_symmetry.space_group_name_H-M   'P 1'
#
loop_
_entity.id
_entity.type
_entity.pdbx_description
1 polymer ?
#
loop_
_entity_poly.entity_id
_entity_poly.type
_entity_poly.pdbx_seq_one_letter_code
_entity_poly.pdbx_strand_id
1 'polypeptide(L)'
;AAAASKPKTTSEASLAEKQATTVAAAASEPTSTSEASPAEEGRAPPPKELNATPSPSKNKKAKKESTRRIRFADEVGQPLEETRYAVTQYSEEDLQTLRTIVLLMSPKQRKFEFIHLSYGMGEKTIVGDIIKQIPAFATDTTLAKQTYVGLCRPKESGRELINTVSIQGYFLSRDEVLVAVAREYSAKA
;
A
#
# COMPACT_ATOMS: atom_id res chain seq x y z
N ALA A 1 -5.36 -26.31 54.64
CA ALA A 1 -4.61 -25.13 55.12
C ALA A 1 -4.81 -24.00 54.13
N ALA A 2 -5.63 -23.03 54.49
CA ALA A 2 -5.98 -21.87 53.68
C ALA A 2 -4.90 -20.80 53.85
N ALA A 3 -4.36 -20.27 52.74
CA ALA A 3 -3.48 -19.11 52.75
C ALA A 3 -4.17 -17.98 51.96
N ALA A 4 -4.90 -17.15 52.71
CA ALA A 4 -5.44 -15.88 52.24
C ALA A 4 -4.30 -14.84 52.18
N SER A 5 -4.06 -14.26 51.00
CA SER A 5 -3.20 -13.09 50.84
C SER A 5 -4.04 -11.92 50.33
N LYS A 6 -3.93 -10.81 51.05
CA LYS A 6 -4.80 -9.62 51.00
C LYS A 6 -4.53 -8.73 49.78
N PRO A 7 -5.53 -7.97 49.30
CA PRO A 7 -5.35 -6.95 48.27
C PRO A 7 -4.70 -5.67 48.84
N LYS A 8 -3.78 -5.08 48.08
CA LYS A 8 -3.12 -3.81 48.40
C LYS A 8 -3.86 -2.66 47.69
N THR A 9 -4.63 -1.92 48.47
CA THR A 9 -5.22 -0.61 48.16
C THR A 9 -4.10 0.44 48.16
N THR A 10 -4.02 1.30 47.13
CA THR A 10 -3.23 2.55 47.22
C THR A 10 -3.82 3.59 46.26
N SER A 11 -4.44 4.63 46.85
CA SER A 11 -4.53 6.07 46.47
C SER A 11 -4.63 6.43 44.98
N GLU A 12 -5.68 7.07 44.45
CA GLU A 12 -6.35 8.34 44.82
C GLU A 12 -5.40 9.56 44.86
N ALA A 13 -5.81 10.65 44.18
CA ALA A 13 -5.13 11.92 43.84
C ALA A 13 -4.41 11.91 42.47
N SER A 14 -4.53 12.90 41.58
CA SER A 14 -5.00 14.28 41.75
C SER A 14 -5.62 14.85 40.47
N LEU A 15 -6.69 15.61 40.69
CA LEU A 15 -7.21 16.70 39.87
C LEU A 15 -6.10 17.63 39.34
N ALA A 16 -6.10 17.90 38.03
CA ALA A 16 -5.44 19.08 37.45
C ALA A 16 -6.24 19.57 36.25
N GLU A 17 -7.28 20.31 36.59
CA GLU A 17 -7.95 21.32 35.78
C GLU A 17 -6.93 22.38 35.33
N LYS A 18 -6.85 22.68 34.02
CA LYS A 18 -6.47 24.02 33.52
C LYS A 18 -6.66 24.17 32.00
N GLN A 19 -7.63 25.03 31.70
CA GLN A 19 -7.59 26.11 30.70
C GLN A 19 -7.73 25.73 29.22
N ALA A 20 -8.99 25.88 28.78
CA ALA A 20 -9.36 26.20 27.42
C ALA A 20 -8.80 27.57 27.03
N THR A 21 -8.01 27.62 25.97
CA THR A 21 -7.66 28.86 25.26
C THR A 21 -8.37 28.84 23.91
N THR A 22 -9.46 29.57 23.87
CA THR A 22 -10.20 29.97 22.69
C THR A 22 -9.36 31.00 21.93
N VAL A 23 -8.94 30.70 20.68
CA VAL A 23 -8.49 31.75 19.76
C VAL A 23 -9.32 31.64 18.50
N ALA A 24 -10.10 32.70 18.30
CA ALA A 24 -11.02 32.88 17.20
C ALA A 24 -10.28 33.33 15.92
N ALA A 25 -10.88 32.94 14.80
CA ALA A 25 -11.08 33.74 13.59
C ALA A 25 -9.86 34.35 12.88
N ALA A 26 -9.58 33.83 11.67
CA ALA A 26 -9.50 34.69 10.49
C ALA A 26 -9.79 33.84 9.25
N ALA A 27 -10.96 34.11 8.66
CA ALA A 27 -11.38 33.61 7.37
C ALA A 27 -10.64 34.36 6.25
N SER A 28 -10.21 33.63 5.22
CA SER A 28 -9.87 34.19 3.92
C SER A 28 -10.02 33.09 2.86
N GLU A 29 -11.21 33.00 2.28
CA GLU A 29 -11.45 32.41 0.96
C GLU A 29 -11.28 33.51 -0.13
N PRO A 30 -11.56 33.26 -1.42
CA PRO A 30 -10.72 32.55 -2.37
C PRO A 30 -10.43 33.42 -3.61
N THR A 31 -9.20 33.42 -4.13
CA THR A 31 -8.93 34.09 -5.42
C THR A 31 -8.91 33.07 -6.55
N SER A 32 -10.01 33.06 -7.28
CA SER A 32 -10.16 32.53 -8.63
C SER A 32 -9.21 33.25 -9.60
N THR A 33 -8.37 32.49 -10.32
CA THR A 33 -7.79 32.98 -11.57
C THR A 33 -7.89 31.88 -12.62
N SER A 34 -8.84 32.10 -13.53
CA SER A 34 -8.92 31.54 -14.88
C SER A 34 -7.74 32.01 -15.73
N GLU A 35 -7.29 31.16 -16.66
CA GLU A 35 -6.54 31.47 -17.92
C GLU A 35 -5.51 30.35 -18.11
N ALA A 36 -5.24 29.79 -19.28
CA ALA A 36 -5.84 29.79 -20.60
C ALA A 36 -5.18 28.60 -21.30
N SER A 37 -5.95 27.79 -22.04
CA SER A 37 -5.37 26.95 -23.10
C SER A 37 -4.94 27.87 -24.24
N PRO A 38 -3.79 27.62 -24.89
CA PRO A 38 -3.90 27.15 -26.27
C PRO A 38 -2.76 26.23 -26.75
N ALA A 39 -2.99 25.73 -27.97
CA ALA A 39 -2.03 25.27 -28.97
C ALA A 39 -1.79 23.75 -29.08
N GLU A 40 -2.53 23.17 -30.03
CA GLU A 40 -2.02 22.27 -31.06
C GLU A 40 -0.58 22.60 -31.48
N GLU A 41 0.27 21.59 -31.69
CA GLU A 41 0.91 21.33 -32.99
C GLU A 41 1.90 20.17 -32.91
N GLY A 42 1.99 19.38 -33.99
CA GLY A 42 3.17 18.55 -34.25
C GLY A 42 2.99 17.04 -34.16
N ARG A 43 1.96 16.47 -34.83
CA ARG A 43 1.93 15.03 -35.10
C ARG A 43 2.88 14.71 -36.27
N ALA A 44 4.09 14.26 -35.95
CA ALA A 44 5.05 13.79 -36.93
C ALA A 44 4.53 12.50 -37.65
N PRO A 45 4.76 12.35 -38.96
CA PRO A 45 4.40 11.15 -39.70
C PRO A 45 5.28 9.96 -39.29
N PRO A 46 4.75 8.72 -39.30
CA PRO A 46 5.54 7.53 -39.04
C PRO A 46 6.55 7.28 -40.18
N PRO A 47 7.77 6.79 -39.86
CA PRO A 47 8.75 6.40 -40.87
C PRO A 47 8.25 5.18 -41.67
N LYS A 48 8.51 5.23 -42.98
CA LYS A 48 8.18 4.20 -43.96
C LYS A 48 8.92 2.90 -43.66
N GLU A 49 8.18 1.79 -43.58
CA GLU A 49 8.72 0.44 -43.55
C GLU A 49 9.54 0.15 -44.81
N LEU A 50 10.84 -0.10 -44.62
CA LEU A 50 11.70 -0.71 -45.61
C LEU A 50 11.51 -2.23 -45.57
N ASN A 51 10.79 -2.73 -46.56
CA ASN A 51 10.71 -4.16 -46.89
C ASN A 51 12.11 -4.73 -47.13
N ALA A 52 12.65 -5.42 -46.12
CA ALA A 52 13.82 -6.27 -46.26
C ALA A 52 13.39 -7.69 -46.61
N THR A 53 13.77 -8.11 -47.82
CA THR A 53 13.57 -9.43 -48.42
C THR A 53 14.09 -10.56 -47.53
N PRO A 54 13.28 -11.57 -47.17
CA PRO A 54 13.78 -12.72 -46.43
C PRO A 54 14.59 -13.64 -47.36
N SER A 55 15.89 -13.77 -47.05
CA SER A 55 16.78 -14.76 -47.65
C SER A 55 16.50 -16.16 -47.08
N PRO A 56 16.42 -17.21 -47.90
CA PRO A 56 16.14 -18.57 -47.43
C PRO A 56 17.42 -19.20 -46.86
N SER A 57 17.64 -19.05 -45.56
CA SER A 57 18.71 -19.74 -44.85
C SER A 57 18.21 -21.00 -44.12
N LYS A 58 18.96 -22.06 -44.38
CA LYS A 58 18.65 -23.47 -44.17
C LYS A 58 18.69 -23.87 -42.69
N ASN A 59 17.70 -24.67 -42.30
CA ASN A 59 17.71 -25.73 -41.30
C ASN A 59 18.67 -25.58 -40.10
N LYS A 60 18.19 -24.91 -39.05
CA LYS A 60 18.53 -25.26 -37.67
C LYS A 60 17.27 -25.82 -37.03
N LYS A 61 17.33 -27.05 -36.50
CA LYS A 61 16.30 -27.65 -35.66
C LYS A 61 16.16 -26.79 -34.39
N ALA A 62 15.34 -25.74 -34.48
CA ALA A 62 15.00 -24.90 -33.36
C ALA A 62 14.20 -25.75 -32.37
N LYS A 63 14.83 -26.03 -31.23
CA LYS A 63 14.17 -26.57 -30.05
C LYS A 63 13.06 -25.56 -29.72
N LYS A 64 11.80 -25.90 -30.05
CA LYS A 64 10.63 -25.06 -29.74
C LYS A 64 10.62 -24.85 -28.23
N GLU A 65 11.19 -23.75 -27.78
CA GLU A 65 10.90 -23.22 -26.46
C GLU A 65 9.41 -22.94 -26.46
N SER A 66 8.67 -23.85 -25.83
CA SER A 66 7.27 -23.66 -25.51
C SER A 66 7.25 -22.50 -24.53
N THR A 67 7.11 -21.29 -25.06
CA THR A 67 6.76 -20.12 -24.29
C THR A 67 5.45 -20.44 -23.59
N ARG A 68 5.54 -20.73 -22.28
CA ARG A 68 4.38 -20.93 -21.43
C ARG A 68 3.61 -19.62 -21.39
N ARG A 69 2.70 -19.45 -22.34
CA ARG A 69 1.79 -18.33 -22.40
C ARG A 69 0.71 -18.60 -21.36
N ILE A 70 0.56 -17.69 -20.39
CA ILE A 70 -0.57 -17.71 -19.45
C ILE A 70 -1.83 -17.63 -20.33
N ARG A 71 -2.70 -18.62 -20.21
CA ARG A 71 -4.03 -18.60 -20.82
C ARG A 71 -5.02 -18.30 -19.72
N PHE A 72 -5.87 -17.31 -19.96
CA PHE A 72 -6.93 -16.95 -19.04
C PHE A 72 -8.12 -17.92 -19.20
N ALA A 73 -8.98 -18.03 -18.19
CA ALA A 73 -10.07 -19.02 -18.16
C ALA A 73 -11.13 -18.78 -19.27
N ASP A 74 -11.27 -17.54 -19.71
CA ASP A 74 -12.08 -17.12 -20.86
C ASP A 74 -11.56 -17.70 -22.19
N GLU A 75 -10.24 -17.81 -22.35
CA GLU A 75 -9.62 -18.36 -23.57
C GLU A 75 -9.82 -19.87 -23.73
N VAL A 76 -10.16 -20.60 -22.65
CA VAL A 76 -10.35 -22.06 -22.65
C VAL A 76 -11.81 -22.49 -22.57
N GLY A 77 -12.75 -21.53 -22.66
CA GLY A 77 -14.19 -21.81 -22.60
C GLY A 77 -14.65 -22.37 -21.26
N GLN A 78 -13.92 -22.10 -20.17
CA GLN A 78 -14.38 -22.47 -18.84
C GLN A 78 -15.46 -21.48 -18.37
N PRO A 79 -16.53 -21.97 -17.72
CA PRO A 79 -17.58 -21.10 -17.20
C PRO A 79 -17.00 -20.17 -16.14
N LEU A 80 -17.22 -18.86 -16.32
CA LEU A 80 -16.87 -17.83 -15.35
C LEU A 80 -18.04 -17.64 -14.39
N GLU A 81 -17.83 -17.97 -13.12
CA GLU A 81 -18.80 -17.63 -12.07
C GLU A 81 -18.54 -16.20 -11.58
N GLU A 82 -19.47 -15.30 -11.87
CA GLU A 82 -19.44 -13.94 -11.31
C GLU A 82 -19.93 -13.99 -9.85
N THR A 83 -18.99 -14.04 -8.91
CA THR A 83 -19.33 -13.93 -7.49
C THR A 83 -19.47 -12.45 -7.12
N ARG A 84 -20.70 -11.96 -7.03
CA ARG A 84 -20.99 -10.63 -6.47
C ARG A 84 -21.02 -10.71 -4.96
N TYR A 85 -19.94 -10.27 -4.32
CA TYR A 85 -19.94 -10.01 -2.89
C TYR A 85 -20.85 -8.81 -2.66
N ALA A 86 -22.07 -9.05 -2.16
CA ALA A 86 -22.90 -7.98 -1.66
C ALA A 86 -22.10 -7.27 -0.56
N VAL A 87 -21.73 -6.01 -0.78
CA VAL A 87 -21.10 -5.17 0.23
C VAL A 87 -22.12 -5.01 1.34
N THR A 88 -22.02 -5.87 2.36
CA THR A 88 -22.79 -5.77 3.58
C THR A 88 -22.55 -4.39 4.16
N GLN A 89 -23.63 -3.72 4.57
CA GLN A 89 -23.62 -2.37 5.13
C GLN A 89 -22.48 -2.24 6.15
N TYR A 90 -21.58 -1.29 5.92
CA TYR A 90 -20.49 -0.98 6.86
C TYR A 90 -21.10 -0.58 8.20
N SER A 91 -20.66 -1.22 9.28
CA SER A 91 -21.03 -0.78 10.63
C SER A 91 -20.44 0.61 10.89
N GLU A 92 -20.99 1.38 11.84
CA GLU A 92 -20.39 2.67 12.22
C GLU A 92 -18.94 2.51 12.70
N GLU A 93 -18.60 1.37 13.28
CA GLU A 93 -17.23 1.02 13.69
C GLU A 93 -16.30 0.88 12.48
N ASP A 94 -16.79 0.32 11.37
CA ASP A 94 -16.04 0.22 10.11
C ASP A 94 -15.80 1.60 9.48
N LEU A 95 -16.64 2.60 9.77
CA LEU A 95 -16.44 3.98 9.30
C LEU A 95 -15.33 4.69 10.08
N GLN A 96 -15.02 4.25 11.31
CA GLN A 96 -13.97 4.82 12.14
C GLN A 96 -12.61 4.14 11.95
N THR A 97 -12.59 3.00 11.25
CA THR A 97 -11.36 2.27 10.93
C THR A 97 -11.02 2.38 9.45
N LEU A 98 -9.76 2.69 9.16
CA LEU A 98 -9.21 2.62 7.82
C LEU A 98 -8.41 1.34 7.67
N ARG A 99 -8.61 0.67 6.53
CA ARG A 99 -7.87 -0.52 6.15
C ARG A 99 -6.90 -0.17 5.04
N THR A 100 -5.67 -0.64 5.16
CA THR A 100 -4.60 -0.52 4.18
C THR A 100 -3.98 -1.90 3.96
N ILE A 101 -3.60 -2.19 2.72
CA ILE A 101 -2.98 -3.46 2.35
C ILE A 101 -1.49 -3.20 2.19
N VAL A 102 -0.64 -4.01 2.79
CA VAL A 102 0.81 -3.91 2.62
C VAL A 102 1.33 -5.14 1.88
N LEU A 103 2.01 -4.89 0.76
CA LEU A 103 2.70 -5.89 -0.03
C LEU A 103 4.12 -6.09 0.50
N LEU A 104 4.41 -7.32 0.94
CA LEU A 104 5.74 -7.79 1.34
C LEU A 104 6.36 -8.57 0.20
N MET A 105 7.66 -8.40 -0.04
CA MET A 105 8.34 -9.04 -1.17
C MET A 105 9.73 -9.57 -0.81
N SER A 106 10.05 -10.76 -1.33
CA SER A 106 11.41 -11.29 -1.40
C SER A 106 11.72 -11.67 -2.85
N PRO A 107 12.22 -10.72 -3.68
CA PRO A 107 12.58 -10.97 -5.07
C PRO A 107 13.56 -12.14 -5.26
N LYS A 108 14.55 -12.28 -4.36
CA LYS A 108 15.54 -13.38 -4.40
C LYS A 108 14.87 -14.76 -4.31
N GLN A 109 13.85 -14.88 -3.47
CA GLN A 109 13.12 -16.14 -3.26
C GLN A 109 11.85 -16.24 -4.11
N ARG A 110 11.52 -15.21 -4.89
CA ARG A 110 10.29 -15.10 -5.68
C ARG A 110 9.03 -15.28 -4.83
N LYS A 111 9.05 -14.75 -3.61
CA LYS A 111 7.92 -14.78 -2.67
C LYS A 111 7.33 -13.40 -2.49
N PHE A 112 6.02 -13.35 -2.28
CA PHE A 112 5.30 -12.15 -1.88
C PHE A 112 4.13 -12.53 -0.97
N GLU A 113 3.69 -11.59 -0.16
CA GLU A 113 2.55 -11.75 0.75
C GLU A 113 1.83 -10.40 0.90
N PHE A 114 0.51 -10.44 1.05
CA PHE A 114 -0.29 -9.25 1.40
C PHE A 114 -0.72 -9.36 2.86
N ILE A 115 -0.44 -8.32 3.64
CA ILE A 115 -0.95 -8.19 5.01
C ILE A 115 -1.98 -7.06 5.05
N HIS A 116 -3.03 -7.25 5.84
CA HIS A 116 -4.07 -6.24 6.03
C HIS A 116 -3.82 -5.52 7.34
N LEU A 117 -3.67 -4.20 7.28
CA LEU A 117 -3.54 -3.34 8.44
C LEU A 117 -4.81 -2.54 8.62
N SER A 118 -5.31 -2.47 9.86
CA SER A 118 -6.45 -1.64 10.22
C SER A 118 -6.02 -0.67 11.31
N TYR A 119 -6.38 0.60 11.17
CA TYR A 119 -6.07 1.63 12.15
C TYR A 119 -7.25 2.58 12.33
N GLY A 120 -7.45 3.06 13.55
CA GLY A 120 -8.49 4.03 13.87
C GLY A 120 -8.17 5.41 13.29
N MET A 121 -9.18 6.11 12.78
CA MET A 121 -9.05 7.51 12.34
C MET A 121 -8.82 8.48 13.51
N GLY A 122 -9.29 8.12 14.72
CA GLY A 122 -9.10 8.92 15.93
C GLY A 122 -7.74 8.73 16.61
N GLU A 123 -6.97 7.73 16.21
CA GLU A 123 -5.67 7.42 16.81
C GLU A 123 -4.53 7.99 15.96
N LYS A 124 -3.39 8.30 16.59
CA LYS A 124 -2.16 8.69 15.88
C LYS A 124 -1.25 7.49 15.72
N THR A 125 -1.39 6.78 14.61
CA THR A 125 -0.55 5.62 14.32
C THR A 125 0.67 6.04 13.51
N ILE A 126 1.86 5.95 14.10
CA ILE A 126 3.11 6.36 13.45
C ILE A 126 3.56 5.28 12.46
N VAL A 127 3.98 5.69 11.25
CA VAL A 127 4.45 4.78 10.18
C VAL A 127 5.59 3.86 10.66
N GLY A 128 6.53 4.40 11.43
CA GLY A 128 7.63 3.62 11.99
C GLY A 128 7.19 2.50 12.93
N ASP A 129 6.09 2.66 13.66
CA ASP A 129 5.57 1.61 14.54
C ASP A 129 4.86 0.52 13.75
N ILE A 130 4.16 0.89 12.67
CA ILE A 130 3.62 -0.07 11.71
C ILE A 130 4.74 -0.94 11.14
N ILE A 131 5.83 -0.32 10.66
CA ILE A 131 6.98 -1.03 10.06
C ILE A 131 7.59 -2.06 11.02
N LYS A 132 7.71 -1.72 12.31
CA LYS A 132 8.23 -2.63 13.34
C LYS A 132 7.32 -3.85 13.56
N GLN A 133 6.02 -3.72 13.32
CA GLN A 133 5.06 -4.79 13.54
C GLN A 133 4.93 -5.73 12.33
N ILE A 134 5.27 -5.29 11.12
CA ILE A 134 5.17 -6.09 9.87
C ILE A 134 5.72 -7.51 10.03
N PRO A 135 6.94 -7.74 10.58
CA PRO A 135 7.49 -9.08 10.76
C PRO A 135 6.59 -10.02 11.57
N ALA A 136 5.86 -9.50 12.55
CA ALA A 136 4.98 -10.28 13.41
C ALA A 136 3.65 -10.66 12.73
N PHE A 137 3.26 -9.91 11.68
CA PHE A 137 2.05 -10.17 10.90
C PHE A 137 2.29 -11.05 9.67
N ALA A 138 3.54 -11.22 9.24
CA ALA A 138 3.88 -12.07 8.10
C ALA A 138 3.72 -13.56 8.46
N THR A 139 2.99 -14.30 7.61
CA THR A 139 2.79 -15.74 7.75
C THR A 139 3.94 -16.54 7.14
N ASP A 140 4.57 -16.03 6.07
CA ASP A 140 5.74 -16.66 5.50
C ASP A 140 7.01 -16.37 6.33
N THR A 141 7.67 -17.43 6.78
CA THR A 141 8.86 -17.32 7.65
C THR A 141 10.04 -16.58 7.01
N THR A 142 10.15 -16.53 5.68
CA THR A 142 11.18 -15.72 5.02
C THR A 142 10.87 -14.25 5.20
N LEU A 143 9.63 -13.85 4.90
CA LEU A 143 9.18 -12.46 4.98
C LEU A 143 9.19 -11.97 6.43
N ALA A 144 8.75 -12.81 7.38
CA ALA A 144 8.82 -12.53 8.81
C ALA A 144 10.26 -12.31 9.34
N LYS A 145 11.28 -12.86 8.69
CA LYS A 145 12.69 -12.65 9.07
C LYS A 145 13.33 -11.40 8.45
N GLN A 146 12.66 -10.76 7.49
CA GLN A 146 13.19 -9.55 6.87
C GLN A 146 13.13 -8.36 7.83
N THR A 147 14.12 -7.48 7.73
CA THR A 147 14.08 -6.17 8.39
C THR A 147 13.50 -5.16 7.41
N TYR A 148 12.33 -4.62 7.71
CA TYR A 148 11.71 -3.55 6.93
C TYR A 148 12.16 -2.17 7.43
N VAL A 149 12.37 -1.23 6.52
CA VAL A 149 12.89 0.12 6.84
C VAL A 149 11.96 1.25 6.41
N GLY A 150 11.01 0.97 5.52
CA GLY A 150 10.12 1.96 4.95
C GLY A 150 8.84 1.36 4.36
N LEU A 151 7.89 2.23 4.06
CA LEU A 151 6.69 1.94 3.28
C LEU A 151 6.67 2.89 2.09
N CYS A 152 6.34 2.40 0.90
CA CYS A 152 6.19 3.20 -0.31
C CYS A 152 4.74 3.21 -0.77
N ARG A 153 4.27 4.36 -1.26
CA ARG A 153 2.97 4.53 -1.92
C ARG A 153 3.15 4.46 -3.45
N PRO A 154 2.73 3.39 -4.14
CA PRO A 154 2.96 3.24 -5.57
C PRO A 154 2.31 4.33 -6.43
N LYS A 155 1.11 4.81 -6.04
CA LYS A 155 0.36 5.82 -6.80
C LYS A 155 1.09 7.15 -6.95
N GLU A 156 1.98 7.49 -6.02
CA GLU A 156 2.72 8.76 -6.00
C GLU A 156 4.20 8.53 -6.39
N SER A 157 4.44 7.91 -7.54
CA SER A 157 5.80 7.65 -8.04
C SER A 157 6.66 6.82 -7.08
N GLY A 158 6.04 5.99 -6.23
CA GLY A 158 6.76 5.17 -5.25
C GLY A 158 7.32 5.96 -4.07
N ARG A 159 6.77 7.14 -3.75
CA ARG A 159 7.23 7.95 -2.62
C ARG A 159 7.21 7.15 -1.31
N GLU A 160 8.33 7.17 -0.61
CA GLU A 160 8.47 6.57 0.72
C GLU A 160 7.77 7.45 1.77
N LEU A 161 6.98 6.83 2.64
CA LEU A 161 6.35 7.46 3.79
C LEU A 161 7.42 7.72 4.86
N ILE A 162 7.25 8.82 5.60
CA ILE A 162 8.20 9.26 6.62
C ILE A 162 7.87 8.53 7.93
N ASN A 163 8.84 7.81 8.47
CA ASN A 163 8.66 6.94 9.64
C ASN A 163 8.18 7.67 10.91
N THR A 164 8.35 8.99 11.02
CA THR A 164 7.92 9.80 12.17
C THR A 164 6.54 10.44 11.99
N VAL A 165 5.95 10.34 10.80
CA VAL A 165 4.64 10.93 10.49
C VAL A 165 3.55 9.88 10.73
N SER A 166 2.37 10.34 11.14
CA SER A 166 1.21 9.48 11.32
C SER A 166 0.66 9.04 9.95
N ILE A 167 0.25 7.77 9.85
CA ILE A 167 -0.29 7.21 8.60
C ILE A 167 -1.56 7.94 8.14
N GLN A 168 -2.36 8.43 9.09
CA GLN A 168 -3.55 9.26 8.84
C GLN A 168 -3.19 10.56 8.09
N GLY A 169 -2.01 11.13 8.34
CA GLY A 169 -1.54 12.36 7.67
C GLY A 169 -1.23 12.20 6.18
N TYR A 170 -1.19 10.96 5.67
CA TYR A 170 -0.99 10.67 4.25
C TYR A 170 -2.29 10.57 3.45
N PHE A 171 -3.46 10.66 4.12
CA PHE A 171 -4.78 10.57 3.48
C PHE A 171 -4.88 9.36 2.54
N LEU A 172 -4.50 8.18 3.06
CA LEU A 172 -4.60 6.94 2.30
C LEU A 172 -6.06 6.61 2.01
N SER A 173 -6.33 6.11 0.81
CA SER A 173 -7.65 5.59 0.45
C SER A 173 -7.92 4.28 1.20
N ARG A 174 -9.20 3.96 1.41
CA ARG A 174 -9.60 2.63 1.90
C ARG A 174 -9.06 1.57 0.93
N ASP A 175 -8.47 0.53 1.48
CA ASP A 175 -7.86 -0.59 0.75
C ASP A 175 -6.70 -0.19 -0.17
N GLU A 176 -6.05 0.94 0.11
CA GLU A 176 -4.86 1.34 -0.62
C GLU A 176 -3.72 0.35 -0.37
N VAL A 177 -2.99 0.02 -1.45
CA VAL A 177 -1.83 -0.88 -1.39
C VAL A 177 -0.57 -0.06 -1.18
N LEU A 178 0.15 -0.36 -0.10
CA LEU A 178 1.51 0.10 0.16
C LEU A 178 2.51 -1.04 -0.09
N VAL A 179 3.77 -0.68 -0.34
CA VAL A 179 4.85 -1.65 -0.52
C VAL A 179 5.85 -1.51 0.62
N ALA A 180 6.12 -2.60 1.33
CA ALA A 180 7.15 -2.60 2.36
C ALA A 180 8.54 -2.71 1.75
N VAL A 181 9.45 -1.82 2.16
CA VAL A 181 10.83 -1.80 1.69
C VAL A 181 11.68 -2.57 2.69
N ALA A 182 12.15 -3.76 2.29
CA ALA A 182 13.14 -4.48 3.07
C ALA A 182 14.49 -3.74 3.01
N ARG A 183 15.25 -3.78 4.11
CA ARG A 183 16.55 -3.10 4.27
C ARG A 183 17.50 -3.38 3.11
N GLU A 184 17.54 -4.62 2.64
CA GLU A 184 18.39 -5.06 1.53
C GLU A 184 18.07 -4.43 0.16
N TYR A 185 16.92 -3.76 0.03
CA TYR A 185 16.48 -3.07 -1.19
C TYR A 185 16.32 -1.56 -1.02
N SER A 186 16.73 -1.01 0.13
CA SER A 186 16.72 0.44 0.34
C SER A 186 17.86 1.08 -0.46
N ALA A 187 17.58 2.22 -1.10
CA ALA A 187 18.61 2.98 -1.83
C ALA A 187 19.74 3.54 -0.94
N LYS A 188 19.57 3.49 0.39
CA LYS A 188 20.53 3.98 1.40
C LYS A 188 21.33 2.86 2.07
N ALA A 189 21.20 1.62 1.60
CA ALA A 189 21.86 0.45 2.17
C ALA A 189 23.34 0.33 1.78
#